data_AF-A0A7S3FXS4-F1
#
_entry.id   AF-A0A7S3FXS4-F1
#
_cell.length_a   1.000
_cell.length_b   1.000
_cell.length_c   1.000
_cell.angle_alpha   90.00
_cell.angle_beta   90.00
_cell.angle_gamma   90.00
#
_symmetry.space_group_name_H-M   'P 1'
#
loop_
_entity.id
_entity.type
_entity.pdbx_description
1 polymer ?
#
loop_
_entity_poly.entity_id
_entity_poly.type
_entity_poly.pdbx_seq_one_letter_code
_entity_poly.pdbx_strand_id
1 'polypeptide(L)'
;MGKKTSKSTEKKSSKTKESLDKTEEMEAVEEEKQTTEEQLYESDLVKLKKENAKLMKKHVKKVEAEVKQTFDLKQAVLAVKALQKYQKSKAKAKGQKTNLLQEEDPFLHLQFSLTQLPKGSPTPRPLQLKVSSPFNNVDFNTRVCVFVKDPESEFRSQIQDLDIPCVAEVIGLDRLRRDFREFQDKRKLMGDFDIFLADIRVYKMLPQCLGREFYQKKVFPCPIKLHGFDSPKELQKQLNEASQ
;
A
#
# COMPACT_ATOMS: atom_id res chain seq x y z
N MET A 1 -18.77 -27.17 81.05
CA MET A 1 -20.09 -26.55 81.29
C MET A 1 -20.09 -25.22 80.53
N GLY A 2 -21.01 -24.78 79.68
CA GLY A 2 -22.31 -25.22 79.18
C GLY A 2 -22.72 -24.22 78.08
N LYS A 3 -23.64 -24.64 77.20
CA LYS A 3 -24.12 -24.04 75.93
C LYS A 3 -24.67 -22.59 75.98
N LYS A 4 -24.64 -21.89 74.83
CA LYS A 4 -25.79 -21.26 74.07
C LYS A 4 -25.36 -19.99 73.28
N THR A 5 -25.29 -20.02 71.93
CA THR A 5 -26.30 -19.63 70.89
C THR A 5 -26.54 -18.12 70.65
N SER A 6 -26.28 -17.71 69.39
CA SER A 6 -27.13 -16.96 68.42
C SER A 6 -27.27 -15.42 68.39
N LYS A 7 -27.18 -14.90 67.14
CA LYS A 7 -27.83 -13.71 66.50
C LYS A 7 -27.30 -12.32 66.89
N SER A 8 -27.09 -11.32 66.01
CA SER A 8 -27.46 -11.11 64.60
C SER A 8 -26.90 -9.77 64.06
N THR A 9 -26.40 -9.78 62.80
CA THR A 9 -26.68 -8.86 61.65
C THR A 9 -26.38 -7.35 61.74
N GLU A 10 -25.44 -6.85 60.92
CA GLU A 10 -25.62 -6.23 59.58
C GLU A 10 -26.11 -4.78 59.57
N LYS A 11 -25.23 -3.87 59.14
CA LYS A 11 -25.55 -2.67 58.33
C LYS A 11 -24.26 -1.86 58.12
N LYS A 12 -23.52 -2.08 57.02
CA LYS A 12 -22.66 -1.02 56.44
C LYS A 12 -22.02 -1.27 55.07
N SER A 13 -22.22 -2.39 54.37
CA SER A 13 -21.49 -2.66 53.11
C SER A 13 -22.30 -2.59 51.81
N SER A 14 -23.58 -2.21 51.82
CA SER A 14 -24.42 -2.25 50.59
C SER A 14 -24.55 -0.93 49.82
N LYS A 15 -24.14 0.22 50.37
CA LYS A 15 -24.40 1.53 49.73
C LYS A 15 -23.35 2.00 48.70
N THR A 16 -22.21 1.32 48.59
CA THR A 16 -21.11 1.74 47.70
C THR A 16 -20.99 0.89 46.43
N LYS A 17 -21.63 -0.29 46.34
CA LYS A 17 -21.64 -1.11 45.13
C LYS A 17 -22.76 -0.75 44.14
N GLU A 18 -23.90 -0.30 44.67
CA GLU A 18 -25.09 0.03 43.87
C GLU A 18 -24.96 1.34 43.06
N SER A 19 -23.93 2.14 43.33
CA SER A 19 -23.64 3.39 42.62
C SER A 19 -22.66 3.20 41.45
N LEU A 20 -21.78 2.19 41.50
CA LEU A 20 -20.82 1.86 40.44
C LEU A 20 -21.47 1.04 39.31
N ASP A 21 -22.34 0.07 39.62
CA ASP A 21 -23.10 -0.69 38.60
C ASP A 21 -24.01 0.23 37.75
N LYS A 22 -24.61 1.25 38.37
CA LYS A 22 -25.50 2.19 37.65
C LYS A 22 -24.75 3.17 36.74
N THR A 23 -23.46 3.41 36.99
CA THR A 23 -22.64 4.26 36.10
C THR A 23 -22.11 3.44 34.92
N GLU A 24 -21.70 2.19 35.15
CA GLU A 24 -21.27 1.26 34.09
C GLU A 24 -22.43 0.82 33.18
N GLU A 25 -23.64 0.60 33.72
CA GLU A 25 -24.84 0.33 32.92
C GLU A 25 -25.28 1.55 32.08
N MET A 26 -25.05 2.78 32.56
CA MET A 26 -25.38 3.99 31.80
C MET A 26 -24.35 4.28 30.69
N GLU A 27 -23.05 4.02 30.93
CA GLU A 27 -22.00 4.11 29.92
C GLU A 27 -22.14 3.02 28.85
N ALA A 28 -22.48 1.77 29.22
CA ALA A 28 -22.74 0.69 28.26
C ALA A 28 -23.99 0.99 27.40
N VAL A 29 -25.03 1.59 27.98
CA VAL A 29 -26.23 2.00 27.25
C VAL A 29 -25.98 3.24 26.37
N GLU A 30 -25.05 4.12 26.74
CA GLU A 30 -24.60 5.23 25.87
C GLU A 30 -23.68 4.76 24.73
N GLU A 31 -22.79 3.79 24.96
CA GLU A 31 -21.95 3.17 23.92
C GLU A 31 -22.80 2.32 22.94
N GLU A 32 -23.80 1.58 23.43
CA GLU A 32 -24.75 0.87 22.57
C GLU A 32 -25.65 1.82 21.76
N LYS A 33 -26.03 2.97 22.33
CA LYS A 33 -26.78 4.02 21.61
C LYS A 33 -25.93 4.75 20.58
N GLN A 34 -24.68 5.10 20.89
CA GLN A 34 -23.76 5.74 19.95
C GLN A 34 -23.42 4.80 18.77
N THR A 35 -23.21 3.51 19.04
CA THR A 35 -22.97 2.52 17.97
C THR A 35 -24.22 2.20 17.13
N THR A 36 -25.44 2.33 17.67
CA THR A 36 -26.68 2.20 16.88
C THR A 36 -26.99 3.46 16.06
N GLU A 37 -26.73 4.66 16.58
CA GLU A 37 -26.94 5.92 15.87
C GLU A 37 -25.95 6.10 14.69
N GLU A 38 -24.68 5.71 14.86
CA GLU A 38 -23.69 5.69 13.77
C GLU A 38 -24.07 4.70 12.65
N GLN A 39 -24.69 3.57 12.98
CA GLN A 39 -25.18 2.59 12.00
C GLN A 39 -26.42 3.08 11.21
N LEU A 40 -27.22 3.96 11.81
CA LEU A 40 -28.37 4.59 11.15
C LEU A 40 -27.95 5.67 10.14
N TYR A 41 -26.78 6.30 10.32
CA TYR A 41 -26.27 7.37 9.45
C TYR A 41 -25.33 6.89 8.32
N GLU A 42 -25.03 5.60 8.24
CA GLU A 42 -24.26 5.07 7.12
C GLU A 42 -25.11 5.04 5.85
N SER A 43 -24.83 6.00 4.96
CA SER A 43 -25.39 6.03 3.60
C SER A 43 -25.33 4.65 2.93
N ASP A 44 -26.35 4.28 2.16
CA ASP A 44 -26.46 2.97 1.51
C ASP A 44 -25.23 2.63 0.65
N LEU A 45 -24.53 3.65 0.14
CA LEU A 45 -23.26 3.52 -0.58
C LEU A 45 -22.11 2.98 0.28
N VAL A 46 -22.05 3.35 1.56
CA VAL A 46 -21.06 2.85 2.51
C VAL A 46 -21.35 1.38 2.85
N LYS A 47 -22.62 1.02 3.03
CA LYS A 47 -23.06 -0.37 3.24
C LYS A 47 -22.72 -1.25 2.03
N LEU A 48 -23.07 -0.81 0.82
CA LEU A 48 -22.70 -1.47 -0.44
C LEU A 48 -21.18 -1.63 -0.61
N LYS A 49 -20.38 -0.60 -0.28
CA LYS A 49 -18.90 -0.70 -0.33
C LYS A 49 -18.37 -1.73 0.65
N LYS A 50 -18.89 -1.77 1.88
CA LYS A 50 -18.50 -2.75 2.91
C LYS A 50 -18.87 -4.18 2.49
N GLU A 51 -20.05 -4.39 1.92
CA GLU A 51 -20.48 -5.69 1.40
C GLU A 51 -19.62 -6.17 0.23
N ASN A 52 -19.35 -5.30 -0.74
CA ASN A 52 -18.45 -5.61 -1.85
C ASN A 52 -17.04 -5.95 -1.35
N ALA A 53 -16.52 -5.23 -0.35
CA ALA A 53 -15.23 -5.55 0.26
C ALA A 53 -15.22 -6.92 0.96
N LYS A 54 -16.33 -7.32 1.61
CA LYS A 54 -16.47 -8.66 2.22
C LYS A 54 -16.49 -9.75 1.15
N LEU A 55 -17.23 -9.56 0.05
CA LEU A 55 -17.28 -10.50 -1.08
C LEU A 55 -15.91 -10.67 -1.76
N MET A 56 -15.19 -9.57 -1.95
CA MET A 56 -13.81 -9.59 -2.47
C MET A 56 -12.87 -10.34 -1.54
N LYS A 57 -12.91 -10.09 -0.22
CA LYS A 57 -12.09 -10.83 0.75
C LYS A 57 -12.37 -12.33 0.74
N LYS A 58 -13.64 -12.76 0.60
CA LYS A 58 -14.00 -14.17 0.47
C LYS A 58 -13.44 -14.79 -0.82
N HIS A 59 -13.55 -14.08 -1.96
CA HIS A 59 -12.97 -14.53 -3.23
C HIS A 59 -11.44 -14.65 -3.15
N VAL A 60 -10.76 -13.65 -2.58
CA VAL A 60 -9.30 -13.67 -2.41
C VAL A 60 -8.87 -14.86 -1.57
N LYS A 61 -9.53 -15.13 -0.42
CA LYS A 61 -9.21 -16.30 0.41
C LYS A 61 -9.42 -17.64 -0.30
N LYS A 62 -10.48 -17.74 -1.12
CA LYS A 62 -10.75 -18.93 -1.92
C LYS A 62 -9.65 -19.14 -2.96
N VAL A 63 -9.29 -18.09 -3.69
CA VAL A 63 -8.21 -18.11 -4.69
C VAL A 63 -6.86 -18.44 -4.04
N GLU A 64 -6.54 -17.85 -2.88
CA GLU A 64 -5.31 -18.16 -2.15
C GLU A 64 -5.22 -19.64 -1.75
N ALA A 65 -6.34 -20.25 -1.35
CA ALA A 65 -6.39 -21.67 -1.03
C ALA A 65 -6.17 -22.55 -2.28
N GLU A 66 -6.80 -22.20 -3.40
CA GLU A 66 -6.63 -22.89 -4.68
C GLU A 66 -5.19 -22.75 -5.22
N VAL A 67 -4.57 -21.58 -5.09
CA VAL A 67 -3.18 -21.33 -5.50
C VAL A 67 -2.22 -22.14 -4.64
N LYS A 68 -2.41 -22.20 -3.32
CA LYS A 68 -1.55 -23.00 -2.42
C LYS A 68 -1.64 -24.50 -2.71
N GLN A 69 -2.78 -24.98 -3.20
CA GLN A 69 -2.95 -26.38 -3.59
C GLN A 69 -2.26 -26.72 -4.91
N THR A 70 -2.15 -25.76 -5.82
CA THR A 70 -1.66 -25.98 -7.19
C THR A 70 -0.20 -25.58 -7.40
N PHE A 71 0.36 -24.72 -6.53
CA PHE A 71 1.70 -24.18 -6.71
C PHE A 71 2.78 -25.02 -6.03
N ASP A 72 3.65 -25.67 -6.83
CA ASP A 72 4.81 -26.39 -6.33
C ASP A 72 6.01 -25.45 -6.09
N LEU A 73 6.28 -25.17 -4.80
CA LEU A 73 7.42 -24.37 -4.35
C LEU A 73 8.78 -24.98 -4.76
N LYS A 74 8.87 -26.31 -4.86
CA LYS A 74 10.15 -26.99 -5.17
C LYS A 74 10.58 -26.72 -6.59
N GLN A 75 9.65 -26.80 -7.55
CA GLN A 75 9.93 -26.48 -8.95
C GLN A 75 10.33 -25.01 -9.14
N ALA A 76 9.67 -24.08 -8.45
CA ALA A 76 10.01 -22.66 -8.51
C ALA A 76 11.47 -22.40 -8.06
N VAL A 77 11.90 -23.00 -6.94
CA VAL A 77 13.28 -22.85 -6.45
C VAL A 77 14.30 -23.45 -7.43
N LEU A 78 13.99 -24.59 -8.05
CA LEU A 78 14.88 -25.19 -9.06
C LEU A 78 15.00 -24.31 -10.30
N ALA A 79 13.88 -23.76 -10.78
CA ALA A 79 13.86 -22.85 -11.92
C ALA A 79 14.69 -21.58 -11.67
N VAL A 80 14.55 -20.95 -10.50
CA VAL A 80 15.33 -19.77 -10.11
C VAL A 80 16.83 -20.10 -10.07
N LYS A 81 17.22 -21.23 -9.47
CA LYS A 81 18.63 -21.68 -9.44
C LYS A 81 19.18 -21.93 -10.85
N ALA A 82 18.40 -22.52 -11.74
CA ALA A 82 18.80 -22.76 -13.12
C ALA A 82 18.99 -21.44 -13.90
N LEU A 83 18.08 -20.48 -13.73
CA LEU A 83 18.19 -19.15 -14.34
C LEU A 83 19.42 -18.38 -13.83
N GLN A 84 19.69 -18.40 -12.52
CA GLN A 84 20.89 -17.77 -11.96
C GLN A 84 22.18 -18.39 -12.53
N LYS A 85 22.22 -19.71 -12.73
CA LYS A 85 23.37 -20.39 -13.37
C LYS A 85 23.53 -19.97 -14.83
N TYR A 86 22.43 -19.91 -15.58
CA TYR A 86 22.42 -19.48 -16.98
C TYR A 86 22.88 -18.03 -17.14
N GLN A 87 22.46 -17.15 -16.24
CA GLN A 87 22.87 -15.75 -16.25
C GLN A 87 24.38 -15.59 -16.01
N LYS A 88 24.92 -16.34 -15.04
CA LYS A 88 26.38 -16.37 -14.77
C LYS A 88 27.18 -16.96 -15.93
N SER A 89 26.67 -18.00 -16.61
CA SER A 89 27.37 -18.56 -17.78
C SER A 89 27.32 -17.62 -18.98
N LYS A 90 26.19 -16.93 -19.20
CA LYS A 90 26.04 -15.93 -20.26
C LYS A 90 26.91 -14.70 -20.02
N ALA A 91 27.08 -14.26 -18.78
CA ALA A 91 28.01 -13.20 -18.40
C ALA A 91 29.47 -13.59 -18.73
N LYS A 92 29.87 -14.84 -18.41
CA LYS A 92 31.21 -15.36 -18.77
C LYS A 92 31.43 -15.46 -20.28
N ALA A 93 30.41 -15.85 -21.04
CA ALA A 93 30.50 -15.95 -22.50
C ALA A 93 30.51 -14.57 -23.21
N LYS A 94 29.90 -13.54 -22.61
CA LYS A 94 29.89 -12.16 -23.14
C LYS A 94 31.19 -11.38 -22.87
N GLY A 95 32.10 -11.89 -22.04
CA GLY A 95 33.34 -11.23 -21.63
C GLY A 95 34.39 -10.94 -22.73
N GLN A 96 34.05 -11.04 -24.02
CA GLN A 96 34.97 -10.67 -25.12
C GLN A 96 34.57 -9.41 -25.89
N LYS A 97 33.30 -8.92 -25.88
CA LYS A 97 32.89 -7.75 -26.70
C LYS A 97 31.62 -7.03 -26.20
N THR A 98 31.56 -6.50 -24.99
CA THR A 98 30.44 -5.63 -24.58
C THR A 98 30.92 -4.30 -24.01
N ASN A 99 30.43 -3.21 -24.61
CA ASN A 99 30.65 -1.84 -24.12
C ASN A 99 30.12 -1.71 -22.69
N LEU A 100 30.93 -1.16 -21.79
CA LEU A 100 30.60 -0.90 -20.38
C LEU A 100 29.30 -0.08 -20.20
N LEU A 101 28.92 0.70 -21.22
CA LEU A 101 27.70 1.50 -21.25
C LEU A 101 26.41 0.69 -21.54
N GLN A 102 26.52 -0.60 -21.87
CA GLN A 102 25.40 -1.50 -22.16
C GLN A 102 25.25 -2.63 -21.14
N GLU A 103 25.90 -2.52 -19.98
CA GLU A 103 25.54 -3.35 -18.82
C GLU A 103 24.17 -2.88 -18.31
N GLU A 104 23.12 -3.29 -19.04
CA GLU A 104 21.78 -3.27 -18.48
C GLU A 104 21.76 -4.29 -17.34
N ASP A 105 21.38 -3.81 -16.16
CA ASP A 105 21.23 -4.68 -15.00
C ASP A 105 20.32 -5.86 -15.35
N PRO A 106 20.66 -7.06 -14.88
CA PRO A 106 19.88 -8.25 -15.16
C PRO A 106 18.47 -8.18 -14.55
N PHE A 107 17.47 -7.77 -15.33
CA PHE A 107 16.07 -7.79 -14.90
C PHE A 107 15.45 -9.20 -14.99
N LEU A 108 14.76 -9.61 -13.92
CA LEU A 108 13.90 -10.79 -13.93
C LEU A 108 12.50 -10.37 -14.40
N HIS A 109 12.00 -11.00 -15.46
CA HIS A 109 10.62 -10.82 -15.93
C HIS A 109 9.83 -12.10 -15.68
N LEU A 110 8.61 -11.95 -15.18
CA LEU A 110 7.66 -13.04 -15.04
C LEU A 110 6.44 -12.73 -15.90
N GLN A 111 6.15 -13.60 -16.86
CA GLN A 111 5.03 -13.44 -17.78
C GLN A 111 3.86 -14.31 -17.34
N PHE A 112 2.71 -13.68 -17.13
CA PHE A 112 1.46 -14.38 -16.90
C PHE A 112 0.68 -14.47 -18.21
N SER A 113 0.35 -15.69 -18.63
CA SER A 113 -0.51 -15.95 -19.79
C SER A 113 -1.86 -16.45 -19.28
N LEU A 114 -2.93 -15.71 -19.59
CA LEU A 114 -4.29 -16.08 -19.21
C LEU A 114 -4.99 -16.79 -20.36
N THR A 115 -5.68 -17.89 -20.07
CA THR A 115 -6.47 -18.63 -21.08
C THR A 115 -7.74 -17.87 -21.48
N GLN A 116 -8.30 -17.07 -20.57
CA GLN A 116 -9.51 -16.29 -20.81
C GLN A 116 -9.22 -14.80 -20.64
N LEU A 117 -9.82 -13.98 -21.50
CA LEU A 117 -9.75 -12.53 -21.39
C LEU A 117 -10.50 -12.09 -20.11
N PRO A 118 -9.91 -11.22 -19.27
CA PRO A 118 -10.58 -10.72 -18.08
C PRO A 118 -11.86 -9.98 -18.45
N LYS A 119 -12.97 -10.36 -17.80
CA LYS A 119 -14.28 -9.74 -17.98
C LYS A 119 -14.34 -8.45 -17.16
N GLY A 120 -14.01 -7.32 -17.78
CA GLY A 120 -14.05 -5.99 -17.17
C GLY A 120 -13.45 -4.92 -18.08
N SER A 121 -13.81 -3.66 -17.87
CA SER A 121 -13.14 -2.54 -18.56
C SER A 121 -11.68 -2.47 -18.08
N PRO A 122 -10.69 -2.38 -18.97
CA PRO A 122 -9.29 -2.28 -18.58
C PRO A 122 -9.08 -0.99 -17.79
N THR A 123 -8.67 -1.13 -16.53
CA THR A 123 -8.33 0.02 -15.70
C THR A 123 -6.95 0.54 -16.08
N PRO A 124 -6.76 1.83 -16.37
CA PRO A 124 -5.45 2.41 -16.71
C PRO A 124 -4.51 2.54 -15.48
N ARG A 125 -4.97 2.09 -14.31
CA ARG A 125 -4.23 2.12 -13.06
C ARG A 125 -3.53 0.79 -12.86
N PRO A 126 -2.20 0.76 -12.66
CA PRO A 126 -1.52 -0.46 -12.28
C PRO A 126 -2.05 -0.92 -10.92
N LEU A 127 -2.20 -2.23 -10.79
CA LEU A 127 -2.51 -2.86 -9.51
C LEU A 127 -1.20 -3.05 -8.75
N GLN A 128 -1.15 -2.52 -7.54
CA GLN A 128 -0.01 -2.73 -6.66
C GLN A 128 -0.06 -4.15 -6.06
N LEU A 129 1.02 -4.90 -6.22
CA LEU A 129 1.18 -6.23 -5.62
C LEU A 129 2.09 -6.12 -4.40
N LYS A 130 1.59 -6.55 -3.23
CA LYS A 130 2.39 -6.59 -2.01
C LYS A 130 3.30 -7.81 -2.04
N VAL A 131 4.61 -7.59 -1.97
CA VAL A 131 5.61 -8.65 -1.94
C VAL A 131 6.17 -8.79 -0.53
N SER A 132 6.41 -10.02 -0.09
CA SER A 132 6.91 -10.31 1.26
C SER A 132 8.32 -9.75 1.52
N SER A 133 9.14 -9.64 0.48
CA SER A 133 10.46 -9.01 0.52
C SER A 133 10.42 -7.84 -0.47
N PRO A 134 10.54 -6.59 -0.01
CA PRO A 134 10.67 -5.47 -0.92
C PRO A 134 11.98 -5.58 -1.71
N PHE A 135 11.94 -5.09 -2.95
CA PHE A 135 13.15 -4.97 -3.77
C PHE A 135 13.83 -3.62 -3.57
N ASN A 136 13.05 -2.65 -3.08
CA ASN A 136 13.41 -1.27 -2.96
C ASN A 136 13.78 -0.99 -1.51
N ASN A 137 15.06 -0.75 -1.25
CA ASN A 137 15.57 -0.47 0.09
C ASN A 137 16.53 0.72 0.04
N VAL A 138 16.72 1.35 1.20
CA VAL A 138 17.74 2.39 1.41
C VAL A 138 19.13 1.90 1.02
N ASP A 139 19.42 0.62 1.28
CA ASP A 139 20.68 -0.03 0.92
C ASP A 139 20.95 -0.06 -0.59
N PHE A 140 19.89 -0.05 -1.41
CA PHE A 140 19.98 0.01 -2.87
C PHE A 140 19.91 1.45 -3.41
N ASN A 141 19.90 2.45 -2.52
CA ASN A 141 19.80 3.88 -2.86
C ASN A 141 18.62 4.20 -3.80
N THR A 142 17.49 3.54 -3.58
CA THR A 142 16.31 3.69 -4.43
C THR A 142 15.73 5.10 -4.28
N ARG A 143 15.64 5.84 -5.39
CA ARG A 143 15.10 7.20 -5.40
C ARG A 143 13.62 7.19 -5.78
N VAL A 144 12.76 7.54 -4.83
CA VAL A 144 11.31 7.60 -5.04
C VAL A 144 10.87 9.05 -5.33
N CYS A 145 10.15 9.23 -6.43
CA CYS A 145 9.49 10.50 -6.79
C CYS A 145 7.98 10.40 -6.55
N VAL A 146 7.39 11.40 -5.88
CA VAL A 146 5.95 11.45 -5.60
C VAL A 146 5.28 12.61 -6.35
N PHE A 147 4.31 12.29 -7.22
CA PHE A 147 3.46 13.28 -7.86
C PHE A 147 2.25 13.60 -6.98
N VAL A 148 2.11 14.87 -6.64
CA VAL A 148 1.07 15.32 -5.70
C VAL A 148 0.21 16.42 -6.33
N LYS A 149 -0.99 16.60 -5.78
CA LYS A 149 -1.84 17.75 -6.09
C LYS A 149 -1.25 19.02 -5.46
N ASP A 150 -1.28 20.12 -6.19
CA ASP A 150 -0.87 21.42 -5.67
C ASP A 150 -1.77 21.85 -4.47
N PRO A 151 -1.19 22.52 -3.44
CA PRO A 151 0.19 23.01 -3.35
C PRO A 151 1.23 21.95 -2.91
N GLU A 152 2.41 21.94 -3.56
CA GLU A 152 3.52 21.01 -3.27
C GLU A 152 4.10 21.18 -1.84
N SER A 153 4.18 22.43 -1.34
CA SER A 153 4.86 22.76 -0.09
C SER A 153 4.26 22.08 1.15
N GLU A 154 2.93 21.95 1.20
CA GLU A 154 2.23 21.30 2.31
C GLU A 154 2.60 19.83 2.39
N PHE A 155 2.56 19.13 1.26
CA PHE A 155 2.91 17.73 1.18
C PHE A 155 4.40 17.48 1.40
N ARG A 156 5.26 18.40 0.94
CA ARG A 156 6.69 18.32 1.23
C ARG A 156 6.96 18.42 2.73
N SER A 157 6.28 19.32 3.43
CA SER A 157 6.42 19.46 4.89
C SER A 157 5.92 18.20 5.61
N GLN A 158 4.75 17.69 5.22
CA GLN A 158 4.20 16.43 5.78
C GLN A 158 5.12 15.23 5.56
N ILE A 159 5.77 15.14 4.39
CA ILE A 159 6.70 14.05 4.09
C ILE A 159 8.04 14.27 4.81
N GLN A 160 8.47 15.50 5.04
CA GLN A 160 9.67 15.77 5.85
C GLN A 160 9.46 15.43 7.33
N ASP A 161 8.26 15.71 7.86
CA ASP A 161 7.89 15.33 9.23
C ASP A 161 7.81 13.79 9.39
N LEU A 162 7.49 13.11 8.30
CA LEU A 162 7.47 11.66 8.21
C LEU A 162 8.81 11.15 7.70
N ASP A 163 9.78 10.94 8.58
CA ASP A 163 11.12 10.46 8.24
C ASP A 163 11.08 9.08 7.53
N ILE A 164 10.86 9.11 6.21
CA ILE A 164 10.75 7.97 5.31
C ILE A 164 12.03 7.99 4.46
N PRO A 165 12.92 7.01 4.62
CA PRO A 165 14.29 7.12 4.12
C PRO A 165 14.45 6.97 2.60
N CYS A 166 13.37 6.86 1.82
CA CYS A 166 13.43 6.59 0.37
C CYS A 166 12.80 7.68 -0.51
N VAL A 167 12.13 8.70 0.04
CA VAL A 167 11.51 9.75 -0.78
C VAL A 167 12.53 10.82 -1.15
N ALA A 168 12.91 10.86 -2.42
CA ALA A 168 13.92 11.78 -2.93
C ALA A 168 13.33 13.14 -3.33
N GLU A 169 12.18 13.14 -4.04
CA GLU A 169 11.54 14.38 -4.48
C GLU A 169 10.02 14.29 -4.54
N VAL A 170 9.36 15.39 -4.19
CA VAL A 170 7.92 15.59 -4.33
C VAL A 170 7.73 16.62 -5.44
N ILE A 171 6.88 16.32 -6.43
CA ILE A 171 6.66 17.18 -7.59
C ILE A 171 5.15 17.47 -7.73
N GLY A 172 4.79 18.75 -7.68
CA GLY A 172 3.43 19.22 -7.98
C GLY A 172 3.07 19.12 -9.46
N LEU A 173 1.78 19.13 -9.78
CA LEU A 173 1.31 19.01 -11.17
C LEU A 173 1.68 20.25 -11.99
N ASP A 174 1.61 21.43 -11.38
CA ASP A 174 1.99 22.69 -12.03
C ASP A 174 3.49 22.74 -12.35
N ARG A 175 4.33 22.27 -11.42
CA ARG A 175 5.78 22.14 -11.62
C ARG A 175 6.09 21.14 -12.73
N LEU A 176 5.41 19.99 -12.73
CA LEU A 176 5.57 18.97 -13.78
C LEU A 176 5.26 19.51 -15.19
N ARG A 177 4.25 20.38 -15.30
CA ARG A 177 3.86 21.01 -16.58
C ARG A 177 4.81 22.11 -17.04
N ARG A 178 5.42 22.83 -16.09
CA ARG A 178 6.33 23.94 -16.38
C ARG A 178 7.74 23.44 -16.71
N ASP A 179 8.31 22.61 -15.84
CA ASP A 179 9.73 22.27 -15.86
C ASP A 179 10.01 21.05 -16.75
N PHE A 180 9.09 20.10 -16.83
CA PHE A 180 9.28 18.82 -17.56
C PHE A 180 8.48 18.76 -18.85
N ARG A 181 8.38 19.89 -19.57
CA ARG A 181 7.69 19.95 -20.87
C ARG A 181 8.50 19.28 -21.98
N GLU A 182 9.82 19.49 -21.99
CA GLU A 182 10.70 19.02 -23.05
C GLU A 182 11.01 17.52 -22.91
N PHE A 183 11.30 16.88 -24.05
CA PHE A 183 11.67 15.46 -24.09
C PHE A 183 12.97 15.16 -23.33
N GLN A 184 13.91 16.12 -23.29
CA GLN A 184 15.16 15.94 -22.56
C GLN A 184 14.92 15.85 -21.05
N ASP A 185 14.10 16.74 -20.50
CA ASP A 185 13.85 16.78 -19.06
C ASP A 185 13.03 15.59 -18.58
N LYS A 186 12.10 15.10 -19.40
CA LYS A 186 11.40 13.83 -19.14
C LYS A 186 12.35 12.64 -19.09
N ARG A 187 13.37 12.61 -19.97
CA ARG A 187 14.41 11.58 -19.94
C ARG A 187 15.31 11.68 -18.72
N LYS A 188 15.65 12.90 -18.30
CA LYS A 188 16.40 13.13 -17.04
C LYS A 188 15.61 12.64 -15.85
N LEU A 189 14.33 13.04 -15.74
CA LEU A 189 13.43 12.59 -14.68
C LEU A 189 13.37 11.05 -14.59
N MET A 190 13.27 10.36 -15.72
CA MET A 190 13.29 8.88 -15.75
C MET A 190 14.64 8.26 -15.37
N GLY A 191 15.76 8.96 -15.54
CA GLY A 191 17.09 8.50 -15.12
C GLY A 191 17.41 8.84 -13.67
N ASP A 192 16.76 9.87 -13.13
CA ASP A 192 16.97 10.34 -11.77
C ASP A 192 16.15 9.59 -10.73
N PHE A 193 15.08 8.90 -11.11
CA PHE A 193 14.21 8.20 -10.17
C PHE A 193 13.90 6.79 -10.64
N ASP A 194 13.89 5.86 -9.69
CA ASP A 194 13.60 4.46 -9.94
C ASP A 194 12.11 4.17 -9.84
N ILE A 195 11.43 4.83 -8.88
CA ILE A 195 10.02 4.62 -8.58
C ILE A 195 9.28 5.93 -8.66
N PHE A 196 8.10 5.87 -9.28
CA PHE A 196 7.18 6.98 -9.34
C PHE A 196 5.88 6.62 -8.63
N LEU A 197 5.50 7.45 -7.68
CA LEU A 197 4.26 7.36 -6.94
C LEU A 197 3.38 8.54 -7.35
N ALA A 198 2.07 8.38 -7.35
CA ALA A 198 1.15 9.41 -7.80
C ALA A 198 -0.12 9.45 -6.96
N ASP A 199 -0.56 10.63 -6.54
CA ASP A 199 -1.87 10.78 -5.92
C ASP A 199 -2.98 10.33 -6.91
N ILE A 200 -3.94 9.55 -6.41
CA ILE A 200 -5.13 9.12 -7.17
C ILE A 200 -5.84 10.30 -7.85
N ARG A 201 -5.80 11.49 -7.24
CA ARG A 201 -6.41 12.72 -7.78
C ARG A 201 -5.70 13.22 -9.05
N VAL A 202 -4.37 13.13 -9.12
CA VAL A 202 -3.58 13.61 -10.27
C VAL A 202 -3.39 12.54 -11.35
N TYR A 203 -3.58 11.26 -11.01
CA TYR A 203 -3.29 10.12 -11.88
C TYR A 203 -3.88 10.23 -13.30
N LYS A 204 -5.10 10.74 -13.45
CA LYS A 204 -5.76 10.90 -14.76
C LYS A 204 -5.08 11.93 -15.66
N MET A 205 -4.37 12.89 -15.09
CA MET A 205 -3.73 14.01 -15.80
C MET A 205 -2.27 13.71 -16.15
N LEU A 206 -1.66 12.72 -15.50
CA LEU A 206 -0.26 12.32 -15.71
C LEU A 206 0.06 11.89 -17.15
N PRO A 207 -0.79 11.13 -17.87
CA PRO A 207 -0.50 10.75 -19.25
C PRO A 207 -0.25 11.94 -20.18
N GLN A 208 -0.99 13.02 -19.97
CA GLN A 208 -0.85 14.26 -20.75
C GLN A 208 0.46 14.99 -20.40
N CYS A 209 0.88 14.96 -19.13
CA CYS A 209 2.06 15.70 -18.67
C CYS A 209 3.37 14.94 -18.98
N LEU A 210 3.45 13.66 -18.60
CA LEU A 210 4.63 12.81 -18.78
C LEU A 210 4.85 12.43 -20.26
N GLY A 211 3.76 12.27 -21.02
CA GLY A 211 3.83 11.95 -22.46
C GLY A 211 4.29 10.50 -22.74
N ARG A 212 4.45 10.18 -24.03
CA ARG A 212 4.62 8.78 -24.51
C ARG A 212 5.89 8.09 -24.02
N GLU A 213 7.00 8.80 -23.88
CA GLU A 213 8.31 8.20 -23.57
C GLU A 213 8.28 7.45 -22.23
N PHE A 214 7.58 8.02 -21.25
CA PHE A 214 7.41 7.45 -19.91
C PHE A 214 6.70 6.09 -19.95
N TYR A 215 5.56 6.04 -20.65
CA TYR A 215 4.76 4.82 -20.78
C TYR A 215 5.36 3.80 -21.76
N GLN A 216 6.17 4.23 -22.73
CA GLN A 216 6.88 3.33 -23.64
C GLN A 216 7.97 2.54 -22.91
N LYS A 217 8.65 3.16 -21.94
CA LYS A 217 9.63 2.50 -21.08
C LYS A 217 9.01 1.67 -19.95
N LYS A 218 7.66 1.56 -19.91
CA LYS A 218 6.90 0.84 -18.87
C LYS A 218 7.13 1.36 -17.45
N VAL A 219 7.54 2.62 -17.32
CA VAL A 219 7.59 3.31 -16.03
C VAL A 219 6.17 3.83 -15.79
N PHE A 220 5.38 3.10 -15.02
CA PHE A 220 4.01 3.53 -14.69
C PHE A 220 4.00 4.07 -13.26
N PRO A 221 3.52 5.30 -13.03
CA PRO A 221 3.38 5.79 -11.66
C PRO A 221 2.42 4.90 -10.87
N CYS A 222 2.74 4.57 -9.62
CA CYS A 222 1.85 3.80 -8.76
C CYS A 222 0.81 4.71 -8.11
N PRO A 223 -0.50 4.45 -8.25
CA PRO A 223 -1.53 5.29 -7.64
C PRO A 223 -1.63 5.07 -6.13
N ILE A 224 -1.43 6.14 -5.36
CA ILE A 224 -1.51 6.17 -3.89
C ILE A 224 -2.59 7.16 -3.47
N LYS A 225 -3.34 6.83 -2.41
CA LYS A 225 -4.22 7.79 -1.76
C LYS A 225 -3.40 8.64 -0.79
N LEU A 226 -3.19 9.93 -1.04
CA LEU A 226 -2.44 10.81 -0.10
C LEU A 226 -3.36 11.68 0.77
N HIS A 227 -4.68 11.49 0.68
CA HIS A 227 -5.67 12.38 1.29
C HIS A 227 -6.63 11.63 2.23
N GLY A 228 -7.19 12.34 3.21
CA GLY A 228 -8.19 11.80 4.13
C GLY A 228 -7.62 10.79 5.13
N PHE A 229 -6.44 11.09 5.66
CA PHE A 229 -5.89 10.45 6.84
C PHE A 229 -5.96 11.45 7.98
N ASP A 230 -6.51 11.03 9.10
CA ASP A 230 -6.59 11.84 10.31
C ASP A 230 -5.26 11.75 11.11
N SER A 231 -4.44 10.73 10.82
CA SER A 231 -3.15 10.51 11.48
C SER A 231 -1.97 10.48 10.49
N PRO A 232 -0.83 11.12 10.82
CA PRO A 232 0.38 11.09 9.98
C PRO A 232 0.98 9.67 9.88
N LYS A 233 0.77 8.83 10.89
CA LYS A 233 1.25 7.44 10.92
C LYS A 233 0.63 6.57 9.82
N GLU A 234 -0.64 6.80 9.47
CA GLU A 234 -1.29 6.07 8.37
C GLU A 234 -0.69 6.44 7.02
N LEU A 235 -0.38 7.73 6.82
CA LEU A 235 0.30 8.21 5.62
C LEU A 235 1.69 7.57 5.50
N GLN A 236 2.45 7.52 6.59
CA GLN A 236 3.75 6.84 6.63
C GLN A 236 3.64 5.37 6.27
N LYS A 237 2.68 4.66 6.86
CA LYS A 237 2.45 3.25 6.57
C LYS A 237 2.11 3.04 5.09
N GLN A 238 1.26 3.88 4.52
CA GLN A 238 0.86 3.73 3.13
C GLN A 238 1.99 4.05 2.15
N LEU A 239 2.81 5.06 2.44
CA LEU A 239 4.00 5.36 1.65
C LEU A 239 5.03 4.24 1.74
N ASN A 240 5.28 3.71 2.94
CA ASN A 240 6.16 2.55 3.11
C ASN A 240 5.62 1.31 2.39
N GLU A 241 4.32 1.04 2.42
CA GLU A 241 3.73 -0.06 1.65
C GLU A 241 3.87 0.16 0.14
N ALA A 242 3.85 1.41 -0.32
CA ALA A 242 3.94 1.78 -1.73
C ALA A 242 5.37 1.84 -2.28
N SER A 243 6.35 2.08 -1.40
CA SER A 243 7.77 2.15 -1.77
C SER A 243 8.48 0.79 -1.78
N GLN A 244 7.78 -0.32 -1.50
CA GLN A 244 8.33 -1.68 -1.44
C GLN A 244 8.64 -2.29 -2.81
#